data_AF-A0A972GF94-F1
#
_entry.id   AF-A0A972GF94-F1
#
_cell.length_a   1.000
_cell.length_b   1.000
_cell.length_c   1.000
_cell.angle_alpha   90.00
_cell.angle_beta   90.00
_cell.angle_gamma   90.00
#
_symmetry.space_group_name_H-M   'P 1'
#
loop_
_entity.id
_entity.type
_entity.pdbx_description
1 polymer ?
#
loop_
_entity_poly.entity_id
_entity_poly.type
_entity_poly.pdbx_seq_one_letter_code
_entity_poly.pdbx_strand_id
1 'polypeptide(L)'
;MFQPKVSRLTNQSRSLIIVFILALLAVVLLPSITRPANAAVIVGDEKGNVIFGLDNDNEENSFIQPEDVGPQSLNNTDLLVGNNGDDLLIGLLGNDVIVGGVENFVGPNSDVIDGGRGNDINIWAPGDGSDLYVGGRGHDAQIFAPILLDDNGVPELFYAWKRQIPHVDITNKPQFSCTIEEVPAEEKLGFQFVARFFANGNLAVTVRLKDVEQVFCPSPNAHTVFVADLTGYESTTFVERPLRDFRHTLIGAIIQS
;
A
#
# COMPACT_ATOMS: atom_id res chain seq x y z
N MET A 1 -69.91 -15.87 46.56
CA MET A 1 -70.36 -14.85 47.53
C MET A 1 -70.52 -13.53 46.79
N PHE A 2 -71.75 -13.00 46.78
CA PHE A 2 -72.17 -11.61 46.47
C PHE A 2 -71.73 -10.90 45.15
N GLN A 3 -72.73 -10.71 44.29
CA GLN A 3 -72.92 -9.63 43.29
C GLN A 3 -72.96 -8.22 43.96
N PRO A 4 -73.23 -7.07 43.30
CA PRO A 4 -73.14 -6.61 41.88
C PRO A 4 -72.40 -5.21 41.80
N LYS A 5 -72.27 -4.50 40.67
CA LYS A 5 -73.24 -3.50 40.15
C LYS A 5 -72.71 -2.85 38.87
N VAL A 6 -73.56 -2.85 37.85
CA VAL A 6 -73.51 -1.96 36.69
C VAL A 6 -74.24 -0.66 37.04
N SER A 7 -73.68 0.50 36.70
CA SER A 7 -74.40 1.77 36.66
C SER A 7 -74.08 2.57 35.40
N ARG A 8 -75.13 3.23 34.91
CA ARG A 8 -75.37 3.78 33.57
C ARG A 8 -74.51 4.99 33.17
N LEU A 9 -74.43 5.12 31.85
CA LEU A 9 -74.07 6.26 31.01
C LEU A 9 -74.59 7.62 31.50
N THR A 10 -73.76 8.65 31.39
CA THR A 10 -74.16 10.02 31.02
C THR A 10 -73.09 10.68 30.14
N ASN A 11 -73.55 11.27 29.05
CA ASN A 11 -72.79 11.99 28.04
C ASN A 11 -72.85 13.49 28.37
N GLN A 12 -71.72 14.18 28.58
CA GLN A 12 -71.65 15.64 28.51
C GLN A 12 -70.25 16.15 28.08
N SER A 13 -70.21 16.64 26.84
CA SER A 13 -69.56 17.87 26.35
C SER A 13 -68.16 18.32 26.84
N ARG A 14 -67.26 18.37 25.84
CA ARG A 14 -66.29 19.44 25.51
C ARG A 14 -65.28 19.85 26.60
N SER A 15 -64.02 19.49 26.39
CA SER A 15 -62.91 20.45 26.31
C SER A 15 -61.69 19.85 25.62
N LEU A 16 -61.20 20.58 24.63
CA LEU A 16 -60.03 20.31 23.80
C LEU A 16 -58.78 20.56 24.65
N ILE A 17 -57.96 19.53 24.89
CA ILE A 17 -56.59 19.70 25.38
C ILE A 17 -55.67 18.94 24.43
N ILE A 18 -55.05 19.71 23.54
CA ILE A 18 -53.94 19.30 22.68
C ILE A 18 -52.72 19.19 23.60
N VAL A 19 -52.26 17.96 23.85
CA VAL A 19 -50.97 17.73 24.52
C VAL A 19 -49.90 17.74 23.43
N PHE A 20 -49.17 18.85 23.32
CA PHE A 20 -47.93 18.93 22.54
C PHE A 20 -46.86 18.10 23.24
N ILE A 21 -46.51 16.94 22.68
CA ILE A 21 -45.31 16.20 23.06
C ILE A 21 -44.12 16.90 22.41
N LEU A 22 -43.45 17.76 23.18
CA LEU A 22 -42.12 18.27 22.83
C LEU A 22 -41.10 17.20 23.18
N ALA A 23 -40.88 16.26 22.26
CA ALA A 23 -39.72 15.39 22.29
C ALA A 23 -38.50 16.22 21.87
N LEU A 24 -37.76 16.72 22.87
CA LEU A 24 -36.47 17.37 22.66
C LEU A 24 -35.49 16.28 22.21
N LEU A 25 -35.31 16.12 20.89
CA LEU A 25 -34.31 15.22 20.32
C LEU A 25 -32.93 15.83 20.58
N ALA A 26 -32.28 15.43 21.68
CA ALA A 26 -30.88 15.74 21.90
C ALA A 26 -30.07 14.97 20.84
N VAL A 27 -29.69 15.66 19.77
CA VAL A 27 -28.69 15.16 18.82
C VAL A 27 -27.37 15.11 19.57
N VAL A 28 -27.04 13.93 20.10
CA VAL A 28 -25.69 13.63 20.58
C VAL A 28 -24.82 13.57 19.32
N LEU A 29 -24.15 14.67 19.01
CA LEU A 29 -23.00 14.68 18.11
C LEU A 29 -21.91 13.87 18.81
N LEU A 30 -21.93 12.55 18.57
CA LEU A 30 -20.77 11.71 18.86
C LEU A 30 -19.63 12.27 18.01
N PRO A 31 -18.43 12.52 18.57
CA PRO A 31 -17.27 12.75 17.73
C PRO A 31 -17.13 11.50 16.87
N SER A 32 -17.37 11.64 15.57
CA SER A 32 -17.01 10.64 14.59
C SER A 32 -15.53 10.39 14.79
N ILE A 33 -15.18 9.28 15.45
CA ILE A 33 -13.81 8.78 15.44
C ILE A 33 -13.61 8.40 13.98
N THR A 34 -13.05 9.31 13.18
CA THR A 34 -12.57 9.01 11.84
C THR A 34 -11.49 7.96 12.03
N ARG A 35 -11.87 6.69 11.92
CA ARG A 35 -10.88 5.65 11.72
C ARG A 35 -10.25 5.96 10.37
N PRO A 36 -8.91 6.01 10.25
CA PRO A 36 -8.30 6.06 8.94
C PRO A 36 -8.89 4.92 8.09
N ALA A 37 -9.33 5.23 6.88
CA ALA A 37 -9.56 4.20 5.88
C ALA A 37 -8.22 3.50 5.68
N ASN A 38 -8.17 2.21 5.95
CA ASN A 38 -6.97 1.43 5.74
C ASN A 38 -7.00 0.99 4.28
N ALA A 39 -5.91 1.23 3.54
CA ALA A 39 -5.61 0.42 2.36
C ALA A 39 -5.70 -1.05 2.78
N ALA A 40 -6.15 -1.97 1.92
CA ALA A 40 -6.19 -3.36 2.34
C ALA A 40 -4.74 -3.80 2.57
N VAL A 41 -4.36 -3.98 3.84
CA VAL A 41 -3.09 -4.59 4.20
C VAL A 41 -3.32 -6.09 4.11
N ILE A 42 -2.80 -6.70 3.05
CA ILE A 42 -2.93 -8.12 2.81
C ILE A 42 -1.57 -8.74 3.07
N VAL A 43 -1.51 -9.56 4.10
CA VAL A 43 -0.28 -10.15 4.62
C VAL A 43 -0.35 -11.66 4.40
N GLY A 44 0.64 -12.20 3.70
CA GLY A 44 0.83 -13.63 3.47
C GLY A 44 1.19 -14.42 4.72
N ASP A 45 1.33 -15.74 4.60
CA ASP A 45 1.83 -16.64 5.65
C ASP A 45 3.31 -17.00 5.46
N GLU A 46 3.81 -18.03 6.12
CA GLU A 46 5.23 -18.43 6.02
C GLU A 46 5.55 -19.31 4.79
N LYS A 47 4.63 -19.40 3.82
CA LYS A 47 4.77 -20.23 2.61
C LYS A 47 4.47 -19.37 1.39
N GLY A 48 4.87 -19.88 0.22
CA GLY A 48 4.45 -19.29 -1.06
C GLY A 48 2.93 -19.13 -1.16
N ASN A 49 2.51 -17.94 -1.52
CA ASN A 49 1.14 -17.46 -1.51
C ASN A 49 0.71 -16.95 -2.89
N VAL A 50 -0.61 -16.76 -3.01
CA VAL A 50 -1.21 -15.99 -4.11
C VAL A 50 -2.04 -14.90 -3.47
N ILE A 51 -1.59 -13.66 -3.60
CA ILE A 51 -2.16 -12.49 -2.95
C ILE A 51 -2.69 -11.55 -4.04
N PHE A 52 -3.95 -11.14 -3.90
CA PHE A 52 -4.60 -10.18 -4.77
C PHE A 52 -4.99 -8.94 -3.99
N GLY A 53 -4.75 -7.76 -4.53
CA GLY A 53 -5.41 -6.53 -4.12
C GLY A 53 -6.92 -6.73 -4.06
N LEU A 54 -7.56 -6.16 -3.04
CA LEU A 54 -9.00 -6.32 -2.85
C LEU A 54 -9.79 -5.31 -3.67
N ASP A 55 -9.18 -4.21 -4.12
CA ASP A 55 -9.83 -3.12 -4.87
C ASP A 55 -11.15 -2.67 -4.21
N ASN A 56 -11.29 -2.79 -2.88
CA ASN A 56 -12.58 -2.61 -2.20
C ASN A 56 -12.71 -1.27 -1.50
N ASP A 57 -11.64 -0.47 -1.46
CA ASP A 57 -11.62 0.91 -1.01
C ASP A 57 -11.80 1.88 -2.18
N ASN A 58 -13.03 1.95 -2.70
CA ASN A 58 -13.39 2.75 -3.86
C ASN A 58 -14.67 3.55 -3.67
N GLU A 59 -14.96 4.42 -4.64
CA GLU A 59 -16.13 5.31 -4.59
C GLU A 59 -17.47 4.56 -4.67
N GLU A 60 -17.49 3.32 -5.15
CA GLU A 60 -18.70 2.49 -5.23
C GLU A 60 -19.00 1.77 -3.90
N ASN A 61 -18.02 1.69 -3.00
CA ASN A 61 -18.21 1.12 -1.67
C ASN A 61 -18.91 2.13 -0.76
N SER A 62 -20.24 2.06 -0.67
CA SER A 62 -21.05 2.98 0.14
C SER A 62 -20.72 3.00 1.65
N PHE A 63 -20.01 1.98 2.16
CA PHE A 63 -19.52 1.99 3.54
C PHE A 63 -18.33 2.95 3.73
N ILE A 64 -17.46 3.04 2.73
CA ILE A 64 -16.26 3.90 2.74
C ILE A 64 -16.56 5.27 2.14
N GLN A 65 -17.38 5.31 1.09
CA GLN A 65 -17.84 6.50 0.40
C GLN A 65 -19.36 6.68 0.57
N PRO A 66 -19.85 7.17 1.73
CA PRO A 66 -21.24 7.57 1.88
C PRO A 66 -21.67 8.61 0.82
N GLU A 67 -22.97 8.72 0.58
CA GLU A 67 -23.50 9.78 -0.29
C GLU A 67 -23.23 11.18 0.30
N ASP A 68 -23.08 12.18 -0.58
CA ASP A 68 -22.95 13.62 -0.25
C ASP A 68 -21.73 14.03 0.60
N VAL A 69 -20.69 13.19 0.68
CA VAL A 69 -19.39 13.54 1.27
C VAL A 69 -18.31 13.68 0.19
N GLY A 70 -17.25 14.43 0.47
CA GLY A 70 -16.07 14.47 -0.42
C GLY A 70 -15.39 13.10 -0.53
N PRO A 71 -14.42 12.94 -1.46
CA PRO A 71 -13.69 11.67 -1.64
C PRO A 71 -12.99 11.23 -0.34
N GLN A 72 -13.41 10.09 0.18
CA GLN A 72 -12.88 9.44 1.37
C GLN A 72 -12.19 8.11 1.04
N SER A 73 -12.47 7.55 -0.14
CA SER A 73 -11.82 6.33 -0.59
C SER A 73 -10.33 6.51 -0.86
N LEU A 74 -9.62 5.39 -0.87
CA LEU A 74 -8.22 5.27 -1.27
C LEU A 74 -8.06 4.89 -2.75
N ASN A 75 -9.16 4.87 -3.51
CA ASN A 75 -9.19 4.61 -4.94
C ASN A 75 -8.52 3.29 -5.32
N ASN A 76 -9.00 2.20 -4.73
CA ASN A 76 -8.53 0.82 -4.89
C ASN A 76 -7.12 0.53 -4.38
N THR A 77 -6.39 1.51 -3.84
CA THR A 77 -5.05 1.28 -3.29
C THR A 77 -5.02 0.16 -2.26
N ASP A 78 -4.03 -0.72 -2.41
CA ASP A 78 -3.70 -1.78 -1.48
C ASP A 78 -2.23 -1.76 -1.02
N LEU A 79 -1.97 -2.41 0.13
CA LEU A 79 -0.63 -2.72 0.62
C LEU A 79 -0.50 -4.25 0.70
N LEU A 80 0.33 -4.81 -0.16
CA LEU A 80 0.52 -6.25 -0.27
C LEU A 80 1.89 -6.61 0.35
N VAL A 81 1.89 -7.59 1.25
CA VAL A 81 3.10 -8.11 1.90
C VAL A 81 3.09 -9.63 1.80
N GLY A 82 3.99 -10.23 1.03
CA GLY A 82 4.05 -11.68 0.83
C GLY A 82 4.62 -12.46 2.02
N ASN A 83 5.55 -11.84 2.75
CA ASN A 83 6.30 -12.41 3.89
C ASN A 83 7.38 -13.39 3.48
N ASN A 84 7.13 -14.71 3.56
CA ASN A 84 8.14 -15.72 3.31
C ASN A 84 7.72 -16.68 2.22
N GLY A 85 8.67 -16.99 1.33
CA GLY A 85 8.51 -18.03 0.31
C GLY A 85 8.13 -17.42 -1.03
N ASP A 86 8.15 -18.25 -2.08
CA ASP A 86 7.86 -17.79 -3.43
C ASP A 86 6.37 -17.37 -3.58
N ASP A 87 6.13 -16.07 -3.64
CA ASP A 87 4.80 -15.47 -3.70
C ASP A 87 4.41 -14.99 -5.10
N LEU A 88 3.11 -15.03 -5.38
CA LEU A 88 2.47 -14.34 -6.49
C LEU A 88 1.63 -13.19 -5.93
N LEU A 89 2.07 -11.96 -6.15
CA LEU A 89 1.39 -10.75 -5.68
C LEU A 89 0.83 -9.96 -6.87
N ILE A 90 -0.47 -9.65 -6.84
CA ILE A 90 -1.18 -8.97 -7.94
C ILE A 90 -1.96 -7.78 -7.37
N GLY A 91 -1.53 -6.55 -7.66
CA GLY A 91 -2.12 -5.30 -7.15
C GLY A 91 -3.50 -5.00 -7.73
N LEU A 92 -3.70 -5.24 -9.03
CA LEU A 92 -4.93 -4.96 -9.79
C LEU A 92 -5.15 -3.48 -10.11
N LEU A 93 -5.99 -2.76 -9.39
CA LEU A 93 -6.33 -1.36 -9.67
C LEU A 93 -5.86 -0.47 -8.53
N GLY A 94 -5.49 0.77 -8.84
CA GLY A 94 -5.09 1.71 -7.79
C GLY A 94 -3.58 1.81 -7.71
N ASN A 95 -3.08 2.62 -6.79
CA ASN A 95 -1.65 2.88 -6.66
C ASN A 95 -1.11 2.10 -5.47
N ASP A 96 -0.63 0.90 -5.74
CA ASP A 96 -0.32 -0.10 -4.73
C ASP A 96 1.10 0.03 -4.19
N VAL A 97 1.29 -0.45 -2.96
CA VAL A 97 2.62 -0.67 -2.40
C VAL A 97 2.78 -2.16 -2.14
N ILE A 98 3.80 -2.75 -2.74
CA ILE A 98 4.01 -4.20 -2.72
C ILE A 98 5.39 -4.48 -2.11
N VAL A 99 5.42 -5.38 -1.15
CA VAL A 99 6.63 -5.95 -0.56
C VAL A 99 6.54 -7.45 -0.79
N GLY A 100 7.46 -8.01 -1.56
CA GLY A 100 7.52 -9.45 -1.82
C GLY A 100 7.71 -10.23 -0.52
N GLY A 101 8.90 -10.09 0.06
CA GLY A 101 9.19 -10.67 1.36
C GLY A 101 10.42 -10.05 1.99
N VAL A 102 10.77 -10.50 3.19
CA VAL A 102 12.10 -10.21 3.76
C VAL A 102 12.97 -11.43 3.90
N GLU A 103 12.37 -12.62 3.98
CA GLU A 103 12.85 -14.02 4.02
C GLU A 103 14.15 -14.35 4.75
N ASN A 104 14.83 -13.37 5.33
CA ASN A 104 16.13 -13.43 5.98
C ASN A 104 17.13 -14.34 5.26
N PHE A 105 17.16 -14.31 3.92
CA PHE A 105 18.00 -15.14 3.06
C PHE A 105 17.69 -16.65 3.11
N VAL A 106 16.48 -17.03 3.53
CA VAL A 106 16.00 -18.42 3.54
C VAL A 106 15.25 -18.71 2.25
N GLY A 107 15.89 -19.45 1.35
CA GLY A 107 15.26 -19.87 0.09
C GLY A 107 14.33 -21.09 0.23
N PRO A 108 13.41 -21.29 -0.73
CA PRO A 108 13.18 -20.43 -1.91
C PRO A 108 12.40 -19.15 -1.52
N ASN A 109 12.70 -18.05 -2.19
CA ASN A 109 12.30 -16.68 -1.86
C ASN A 109 12.26 -15.80 -3.13
N SER A 110 11.64 -16.27 -4.20
CA SER A 110 11.60 -15.56 -5.47
C SER A 110 10.17 -15.31 -5.92
N ASP A 111 9.83 -14.03 -5.98
CA ASP A 111 8.46 -13.58 -6.16
C ASP A 111 8.15 -13.21 -7.61
N VAL A 112 6.85 -13.31 -7.93
CA VAL A 112 6.26 -12.76 -9.13
C VAL A 112 5.26 -11.69 -8.74
N ILE A 113 5.55 -10.46 -9.13
CA ILE A 113 4.80 -9.28 -8.72
C ILE A 113 4.24 -8.58 -9.95
N ASP A 114 2.94 -8.33 -9.96
CA ASP A 114 2.23 -7.54 -10.98
C ASP A 114 1.50 -6.37 -10.28
N GLY A 115 1.96 -5.14 -10.50
CA GLY A 115 1.32 -3.93 -9.97
C GLY A 115 -0.07 -3.71 -10.56
N GLY A 116 -0.23 -3.98 -11.86
CA GLY A 116 -1.49 -3.84 -12.55
C GLY A 116 -1.68 -2.43 -13.11
N ARG A 117 -2.69 -1.70 -12.65
CA ARG A 117 -3.04 -0.36 -13.13
C ARG A 117 -2.94 0.67 -12.02
N GLY A 118 -1.98 1.56 -12.15
CA GLY A 118 -1.80 2.72 -11.31
C GLY A 118 -0.33 3.09 -11.30
N ASN A 119 0.06 3.89 -10.32
CA ASN A 119 1.45 4.18 -10.05
C ASN A 119 1.87 3.32 -8.85
N ASP A 120 2.39 2.15 -9.15
CA ASP A 120 2.66 1.10 -8.18
C ASP A 120 4.12 1.19 -7.69
N ILE A 121 4.35 0.75 -6.46
CA ILE A 121 5.67 0.77 -5.84
C ILE A 121 5.99 -0.62 -5.33
N ASN A 122 6.93 -1.30 -5.98
CA ASN A 122 7.54 -2.51 -5.45
C ASN A 122 8.75 -2.17 -4.57
N ILE A 123 8.82 -2.77 -3.39
CA ILE A 123 9.96 -2.66 -2.47
C ILE A 123 10.62 -4.03 -2.36
N TRP A 124 11.85 -4.10 -2.84
CA TRP A 124 12.74 -5.22 -2.62
C TRP A 124 13.63 -4.94 -1.41
N ALA A 125 13.68 -5.88 -0.47
CA ALA A 125 14.46 -5.76 0.75
C ALA A 125 15.63 -6.78 0.80
N PRO A 126 16.83 -6.40 1.27
CA PRO A 126 17.91 -7.34 1.51
C PRO A 126 17.48 -8.52 2.39
N GLY A 127 17.52 -9.73 1.83
CA GLY A 127 16.99 -10.95 2.45
C GLY A 127 16.05 -11.69 1.51
N ASP A 128 15.38 -10.93 0.64
CA ASP A 128 14.59 -11.37 -0.50
C ASP A 128 15.50 -11.94 -1.61
N GLY A 129 14.93 -12.74 -2.51
CA GLY A 129 15.62 -13.39 -3.60
C GLY A 129 15.56 -12.59 -4.89
N SER A 130 15.44 -13.31 -6.01
CA SER A 130 15.63 -12.76 -7.36
C SER A 130 14.33 -12.75 -8.14
N ASP A 131 13.61 -11.64 -8.04
CA ASP A 131 12.19 -11.58 -8.40
C ASP A 131 11.93 -11.16 -9.85
N LEU A 132 10.65 -11.16 -10.19
CA LEU A 132 10.08 -10.49 -11.35
C LEU A 132 9.07 -9.46 -10.87
N TYR A 133 9.29 -8.20 -11.22
CA TYR A 133 8.30 -7.15 -11.06
C TYR A 133 7.82 -6.63 -12.42
N VAL A 134 6.51 -6.70 -12.62
CA VAL A 134 5.77 -6.08 -13.71
C VAL A 134 5.03 -4.88 -13.13
N GLY A 135 5.45 -3.64 -13.45
CA GLY A 135 4.77 -2.43 -12.96
C GLY A 135 3.36 -2.34 -13.56
N GLY A 136 3.29 -2.40 -14.88
CA GLY A 136 2.04 -2.48 -15.62
C GLY A 136 1.70 -1.14 -16.27
N ARG A 137 0.49 -0.63 -16.03
CA ARG A 137 0.07 0.67 -16.59
C ARG A 137 0.11 1.75 -15.54
N GLY A 138 1.10 2.62 -15.66
CA GLY A 138 1.10 3.94 -15.08
C GLY A 138 2.52 4.45 -14.99
N HIS A 139 2.95 4.80 -13.80
CA HIS A 139 4.29 5.28 -13.55
C HIS A 139 4.84 4.63 -12.27
N ASP A 140 5.49 3.50 -12.49
CA ASP A 140 5.79 2.48 -11.51
C ASP A 140 7.24 2.58 -11.02
N ALA A 141 7.48 2.16 -9.79
CA ALA A 141 8.78 2.29 -9.14
C ALA A 141 9.23 0.99 -8.48
N GLN A 142 10.49 0.63 -8.72
CA GLN A 142 11.22 -0.37 -7.94
C GLN A 142 12.11 0.35 -6.91
N ILE A 143 11.99 -0.03 -5.64
CA ILE A 143 12.89 0.44 -4.57
C ILE A 143 13.75 -0.74 -4.11
N PHE A 144 15.06 -0.55 -4.05
CA PHE A 144 15.99 -1.45 -3.36
C PHE A 144 16.42 -0.82 -2.05
N ALA A 145 15.98 -1.35 -0.90
CA ALA A 145 16.44 -0.87 0.39
C ALA A 145 16.06 -1.82 1.54
N PRO A 146 16.86 -1.88 2.63
CA PRO A 146 16.42 -2.44 3.90
C PRO A 146 15.09 -1.85 4.35
N ILE A 147 14.11 -2.72 4.59
CA ILE A 147 12.83 -2.35 5.20
C ILE A 147 12.96 -2.38 6.72
N LEU A 148 12.23 -1.50 7.42
CA LEU A 148 12.14 -1.56 8.88
C LEU A 148 11.15 -2.65 9.28
N LEU A 149 11.57 -3.56 10.16
CA LEU A 149 10.78 -4.71 10.61
C LEU A 149 10.45 -4.61 12.10
N ASP A 150 9.26 -5.07 12.47
CA ASP A 150 8.81 -5.19 13.85
C ASP A 150 9.45 -6.42 14.54
N ASP A 151 9.15 -6.62 15.83
CA ASP A 151 9.66 -7.74 16.62
C ASP A 151 9.29 -9.14 16.04
N ASN A 152 8.30 -9.22 15.15
CA ASN A 152 7.85 -10.45 14.49
C ASN A 152 8.44 -10.62 13.09
N GLY A 153 9.28 -9.69 12.63
CA GLY A 153 9.86 -9.73 11.28
C GLY A 153 8.90 -9.29 10.18
N VAL A 154 7.82 -8.57 10.52
CA VAL A 154 6.86 -7.99 9.58
C VAL A 154 7.20 -6.51 9.35
N PRO A 155 7.02 -5.93 8.15
CA PRO A 155 7.26 -4.51 7.92
C PRO A 155 6.57 -3.60 8.93
N GLU A 156 7.33 -2.71 9.57
CA GLU A 156 6.77 -1.66 10.40
C GLU A 156 6.02 -0.66 9.52
N LEU A 157 4.75 -0.44 9.83
CA LEU A 157 3.90 0.47 9.08
C LEU A 157 3.63 1.76 9.87
N PHE A 158 3.68 2.89 9.17
CA PHE A 158 3.31 4.20 9.71
C PHE A 158 2.30 4.88 8.82
N TYR A 159 1.59 5.82 9.41
CA TYR A 159 0.53 6.52 8.73
C TYR A 159 1.05 7.76 8.00
N ALA A 160 1.01 7.73 6.68
CA ALA A 160 1.29 8.86 5.81
C ALA A 160 0.42 8.77 4.57
N TRP A 161 0.15 9.90 3.89
CA TRP A 161 -0.67 9.92 2.67
C TRP A 161 -2.04 9.22 2.81
N LYS A 162 -2.62 9.31 4.01
CA LYS A 162 -3.89 8.67 4.40
C LYS A 162 -3.89 7.13 4.36
N ARG A 163 -2.72 6.49 4.42
CA ARG A 163 -2.58 5.03 4.41
C ARG A 163 -1.46 4.58 5.34
N GLN A 164 -1.49 3.30 5.74
CA GLN A 164 -0.35 2.66 6.36
C GLN A 164 0.64 2.26 5.27
N ILE A 165 1.90 2.69 5.39
CA ILE A 165 2.97 2.38 4.43
C ILE A 165 4.23 1.96 5.17
N PRO A 166 5.11 1.16 4.52
CA PRO A 166 6.40 0.76 5.07
C PRO A 166 7.48 1.83 4.84
N HIS A 167 8.54 1.78 5.65
CA HIS A 167 9.67 2.70 5.61
C HIS A 167 10.87 1.88 5.23
N VAL A 168 11.76 2.50 4.47
CA VAL A 168 13.03 1.89 4.11
C VAL A 168 14.21 2.76 4.52
N ASP A 169 15.31 2.10 4.85
CA ASP A 169 16.57 2.73 5.21
C ASP A 169 17.50 2.78 3.98
N ILE A 170 17.35 3.83 3.18
CA ILE A 170 18.01 3.97 1.87
C ILE A 170 19.24 4.88 1.85
N THR A 171 19.54 5.58 2.95
CA THR A 171 20.64 6.56 3.04
C THR A 171 21.79 6.05 3.89
N ASN A 172 22.99 6.62 3.74
CA ASN A 172 24.18 6.18 4.48
C ASN A 172 24.46 4.67 4.34
N LYS A 173 24.30 4.13 3.13
CA LYS A 173 24.51 2.71 2.80
C LYS A 173 25.71 2.50 1.88
N PRO A 174 26.96 2.78 2.33
CA PRO A 174 28.14 2.61 1.48
C PRO A 174 28.41 1.14 1.10
N GLN A 175 27.81 0.19 1.81
CA GLN A 175 27.89 -1.23 1.49
C GLN A 175 26.96 -1.67 0.36
N PHE A 176 25.99 -0.85 -0.04
CA PHE A 176 25.00 -1.21 -1.05
C PHE A 176 25.17 -0.40 -2.34
N SER A 177 24.95 -1.06 -3.47
CA SER A 177 24.90 -0.41 -4.78
C SER A 177 24.02 -1.19 -5.74
N CYS A 178 23.62 -0.57 -6.84
CA CYS A 178 22.80 -1.21 -7.86
C CYS A 178 23.31 -0.88 -9.26
N THR A 179 23.04 -1.78 -10.20
CA THR A 179 23.14 -1.50 -11.62
C THR A 179 21.82 -1.82 -12.29
N ILE A 180 21.58 -1.22 -13.44
CA ILE A 180 20.47 -1.60 -14.31
C ILE A 180 20.94 -1.64 -15.76
N GLU A 181 20.50 -2.67 -16.45
CA GLU A 181 20.86 -2.95 -17.84
C GLU A 181 19.59 -3.22 -18.63
N GLU A 182 19.52 -2.66 -19.84
CA GLU A 182 18.49 -3.00 -20.81
C GLU A 182 18.74 -4.42 -21.33
N VAL A 183 17.67 -5.21 -21.41
CA VAL A 183 17.72 -6.54 -21.98
C VAL A 183 17.67 -6.42 -23.51
N PRO A 184 18.65 -6.98 -24.23
CA PRO A 184 18.61 -6.97 -25.69
C PRO A 184 17.35 -7.62 -26.24
N ALA A 185 16.69 -6.98 -27.21
CA ALA A 185 15.42 -7.43 -27.76
C ALA A 185 15.47 -8.86 -28.35
N GLU A 186 16.65 -9.29 -28.82
CA GLU A 186 16.92 -10.63 -29.34
C GLU A 186 16.81 -11.75 -28.30
N GLU A 187 17.00 -11.44 -27.01
CA GLU A 187 16.93 -12.43 -25.92
C GLU A 187 15.49 -12.90 -25.66
N LYS A 188 14.48 -12.11 -26.05
CA LYS A 188 13.04 -12.45 -25.96
C LYS A 188 12.60 -12.93 -24.57
N LEU A 189 13.15 -12.34 -23.51
CA LEU A 189 12.92 -12.77 -22.13
C LEU A 189 11.59 -12.26 -21.52
N GLY A 190 10.92 -11.31 -22.20
CA GLY A 190 9.60 -10.82 -21.79
C GLY A 190 9.61 -9.69 -20.75
N PHE A 191 10.79 -9.16 -20.39
CA PHE A 191 10.98 -7.99 -19.53
C PHE A 191 12.04 -7.06 -20.15
N GLN A 192 11.93 -5.74 -19.90
CA GLN A 192 12.80 -4.73 -20.53
C GLN A 192 14.15 -4.58 -19.84
N PHE A 193 14.21 -4.78 -18.52
CA PHE A 193 15.43 -4.50 -17.75
C PHE A 193 15.79 -5.59 -16.77
N VAL A 194 17.07 -5.64 -16.46
CA VAL A 194 17.61 -6.38 -15.31
C VAL A 194 18.26 -5.39 -14.36
N ALA A 195 17.72 -5.30 -13.16
CA ALA A 195 18.33 -4.58 -12.06
C ALA A 195 19.11 -5.55 -11.16
N ARG A 196 20.32 -5.16 -10.77
CA ARG A 196 21.19 -5.97 -9.92
C ARG A 196 21.52 -5.20 -8.67
N PHE A 197 21.36 -5.84 -7.52
CA PHE A 197 21.71 -5.28 -6.22
C PHE A 197 22.98 -5.94 -5.71
N PHE A 198 23.89 -5.13 -5.17
CA PHE A 198 25.18 -5.55 -4.66
C PHE A 198 25.31 -5.24 -3.19
N ALA A 199 25.88 -6.17 -2.43
CA ALA A 199 26.22 -6.00 -1.02
C ALA A 199 27.73 -6.23 -0.84
N ASN A 200 28.42 -5.23 -0.30
CA ASN A 200 29.88 -5.20 -0.14
C ASN A 200 30.62 -5.52 -1.45
N GLY A 201 30.08 -5.05 -2.58
CA GLY A 201 30.63 -5.27 -3.93
C GLY A 201 30.32 -6.64 -4.55
N ASN A 202 29.64 -7.54 -3.85
CA ASN A 202 29.21 -8.83 -4.39
C ASN A 202 27.78 -8.72 -4.91
N LEU A 203 27.52 -9.32 -6.07
CA LEU A 203 26.16 -9.44 -6.59
C LEU A 203 25.34 -10.28 -5.60
N ALA A 204 24.32 -9.65 -5.00
CA ALA A 204 23.44 -10.29 -4.04
C ALA A 204 22.22 -10.87 -4.76
N VAL A 205 21.52 -10.07 -5.57
CA VAL A 205 20.31 -10.50 -6.29
C VAL A 205 20.18 -9.85 -7.67
N THR A 206 19.29 -10.44 -8.47
CA THR A 206 18.91 -9.96 -9.79
C THR A 206 17.39 -9.89 -9.89
N VAL A 207 16.84 -8.69 -10.02
CA VAL A 207 15.40 -8.45 -10.22
C VAL A 207 15.14 -8.14 -11.69
N ARG A 208 14.13 -8.80 -12.24
CA ARG A 208 13.67 -8.60 -13.63
C ARG A 208 12.57 -7.55 -13.60
N LEU A 209 12.69 -6.52 -14.42
CA LEU A 209 11.75 -5.41 -14.42
C LEU A 209 11.07 -5.30 -15.77
N LYS A 210 9.74 -5.27 -15.72
CA LYS A 210 8.91 -5.04 -16.89
C LYS A 210 7.96 -3.89 -16.65
N ASP A 211 7.85 -2.97 -17.61
CA ASP A 211 6.93 -1.82 -17.54
C ASP A 211 7.14 -1.03 -16.21
N VAL A 212 8.39 -0.63 -15.95
CA VAL A 212 8.80 0.13 -14.74
C VAL A 212 9.52 1.40 -15.18
N GLU A 213 9.09 2.55 -14.64
CA GLU A 213 9.58 3.87 -15.03
C GLU A 213 10.71 4.37 -14.12
N GLN A 214 10.78 3.92 -12.86
CA GLN A 214 11.79 4.39 -11.92
C GLN A 214 12.42 3.29 -11.08
N VAL A 215 13.73 3.41 -10.83
CA VAL A 215 14.44 2.54 -9.88
C VAL A 215 15.19 3.38 -8.87
N PHE A 216 14.98 3.09 -7.58
CA PHE A 216 15.62 3.75 -6.45
C PHE A 216 16.62 2.79 -5.80
N CYS A 217 17.84 3.27 -5.61
CA CYS A 217 18.96 2.50 -5.06
C CYS A 217 19.60 3.24 -3.87
N PRO A 218 20.13 2.51 -2.86
CA PRO A 218 20.73 3.16 -1.70
C PRO A 218 21.93 4.04 -2.04
N SER A 219 22.06 5.16 -1.33
CA SER A 219 23.21 6.07 -1.47
C SER A 219 24.19 5.89 -0.30
N PRO A 220 25.51 6.00 -0.53
CA PRO A 220 26.51 6.06 0.54
C PRO A 220 26.39 7.33 1.38
N ASN A 221 25.70 8.36 0.88
CA ASN A 221 25.61 9.68 1.49
C ASN A 221 24.28 9.84 2.25
N ALA A 222 24.27 10.75 3.23
CA ALA A 222 23.09 11.09 3.99
C ALA A 222 22.09 11.91 3.15
N HIS A 223 20.79 11.66 3.35
CA HIS A 223 19.70 12.43 2.74
C HIS A 223 19.70 12.45 1.19
N THR A 224 20.29 11.44 0.57
CA THR A 224 20.35 11.26 -0.88
C THR A 224 19.96 9.83 -1.25
N VAL A 225 19.57 9.65 -2.51
CA VAL A 225 19.21 8.36 -3.11
C VAL A 225 19.68 8.35 -4.56
N PHE A 226 20.09 7.20 -5.07
CA PHE A 226 20.34 7.06 -6.51
C PHE A 226 19.04 6.72 -7.22
N VAL A 227 18.73 7.44 -8.30
CA VAL A 227 17.53 7.21 -9.10
C VAL A 227 17.91 7.00 -10.56
N ALA A 228 17.44 5.91 -11.13
CA ALA A 228 17.41 5.71 -12.57
C ALA A 228 15.99 6.03 -13.07
N ASP A 229 15.90 6.96 -14.01
CA ASP A 229 14.66 7.27 -14.72
C ASP A 229 14.67 6.49 -16.04
N LEU A 230 13.78 5.51 -16.13
CA LEU A 230 13.62 4.60 -17.25
C LEU A 230 12.49 5.04 -18.18
N THR A 231 11.86 6.19 -17.91
CA THR A 231 10.79 6.73 -18.76
C THR A 231 11.28 6.86 -20.20
N GLY A 232 10.51 6.30 -21.13
CA GLY A 232 10.88 6.32 -22.55
C GLY A 232 12.04 5.41 -22.93
N TYR A 233 12.58 4.62 -21.98
CA TYR A 233 13.66 3.65 -22.19
C TYR A 233 14.97 4.27 -22.72
N GLU A 234 15.22 5.55 -22.41
CA GLU A 234 16.35 6.30 -22.99
C GLU A 234 17.66 6.19 -22.18
N SER A 235 17.59 5.85 -20.89
CA SER A 235 18.75 5.81 -20.00
C SER A 235 18.59 4.76 -18.90
N THR A 236 19.69 4.06 -18.59
CA THR A 236 19.83 3.16 -17.44
C THR A 236 20.77 3.71 -16.38
N THR A 237 21.09 5.01 -16.45
CA THR A 237 22.07 5.64 -15.56
C THR A 237 21.43 6.09 -14.26
N PHE A 238 22.03 5.71 -13.14
CA PHE A 238 21.67 6.25 -11.83
C PHE A 238 22.24 7.65 -11.64
N VAL A 239 21.38 8.58 -11.19
CA VAL A 239 21.74 9.93 -10.78
C VAL A 239 21.47 10.08 -9.29
N GLU A 240 22.44 10.58 -8.54
CA GLU A 240 22.25 10.86 -7.12
C GLU A 240 21.37 12.10 -6.95
N ARG A 241 20.29 11.96 -6.16
CA ARG A 241 19.30 13.02 -5.91
C ARG A 241 19.08 13.19 -4.41
N PRO A 242 18.90 14.42 -3.92
CA PRO A 242 18.55 14.63 -2.53
C PRO A 242 17.12 14.12 -2.26
N LEU A 243 16.90 13.43 -1.14
CA LEU A 243 15.59 12.89 -0.75
C LEU A 243 14.49 13.96 -0.77
N ARG A 244 14.88 15.19 -0.45
CA ARG A 244 14.05 16.39 -0.44
C ARG A 244 13.34 16.66 -1.78
N ASP A 245 13.81 16.11 -2.89
CA ASP A 245 13.13 16.22 -4.19
C ASP A 245 11.80 15.43 -4.20
N PHE A 246 11.65 14.43 -3.30
CA PHE A 246 10.51 13.50 -3.25
C PHE A 246 9.52 13.78 -2.11
N ARG A 247 9.76 14.78 -1.25
CA ARG A 247 9.00 15.05 0.01
C ARG A 247 7.49 15.30 -0.12
N HIS A 248 6.96 15.38 -1.33
CA HIS A 248 5.53 15.51 -1.61
C HIS A 248 5.00 14.35 -2.48
N THR A 249 5.61 13.18 -2.34
CA THR A 249 5.21 11.96 -3.04
C THR A 249 5.09 10.79 -2.06
N LEU A 250 4.37 9.75 -2.47
CA LEU A 250 4.28 8.50 -1.72
C LEU A 250 5.67 7.85 -1.55
N ILE A 251 6.45 7.79 -2.63
CA ILE A 251 7.86 7.34 -2.60
C ILE A 251 8.65 8.11 -1.55
N GLY A 252 8.54 9.43 -1.53
CA GLY A 252 9.20 10.28 -0.54
C GLY A 252 8.83 9.91 0.90
N ALA A 253 7.57 9.56 1.15
CA ALA A 253 7.15 9.10 2.48
C ALA A 253 7.63 7.69 2.81
N ILE A 254 7.97 6.85 1.84
CA ILE A 254 8.58 5.53 2.06
C ILE A 254 10.08 5.65 2.36
N ILE A 255 10.78 6.57 1.66
CA ILE A 255 12.25 6.66 1.70
C ILE A 255 12.82 7.75 2.63
N GLN A 256 11.97 8.58 3.23
CA GLN A 256 12.38 9.63 4.19
C GLN A 256 12.11 9.16 5.62
N SER A 257 12.99 8.32 6.16
CA SER A 257 13.05 8.01 7.60
C SER A 257 13.90 9.02 8.37
#